data_AF-A0A1H9EAH2-F1
#
_entry.id   AF-A0A1H9EAH2-F1
#
_cell.length_a   1.000
_cell.length_b   1.000
_cell.length_c   1.000
_cell.angle_alpha   90.00
_cell.angle_beta   90.00
_cell.angle_gamma   90.00
#
_symmetry.space_group_name_H-M   'P 1'
#
loop_
_entity.id
_entity.type
_entity.pdbx_description
1 polymer ?
#
loop_
_entity_poly.entity_id
_entity_poly.type
_entity_poly.pdbx_seq_one_letter_code
_entity_poly.pdbx_strand_id
1 'polypeptide(L)'
;MEKNYYNINELAVISGFTTRSLRNFISMGHLKGEKIDGIWQFTPEEIGAFLSNPNVVPGIKSKANAVVYDFMADTEKKTNRICSILDFVMEDDEAGELSEYFCNAMNNCADAVLKYEKHGKNTRIIISGPEDFVMDSINGWYKKE
;
A
#
# COMPACT_ATOMS: atom_id res chain seq x y z
N MET A 1 -8.07 2.98 -20.21
CA MET A 1 -9.03 1.87 -20.10
C MET A 1 -8.96 1.37 -18.68
N GLU A 2 -10.05 1.45 -17.92
CA GLU A 2 -10.12 0.83 -16.59
C GLU A 2 -9.97 -0.68 -16.71
N LYS A 3 -9.19 -1.25 -15.80
CA LYS A 3 -8.92 -2.68 -15.77
C LYS A 3 -10.08 -3.37 -15.05
N ASN A 4 -10.77 -4.26 -15.75
CA ASN A 4 -11.97 -4.91 -15.20
C ASN A 4 -11.67 -6.04 -14.20
N TYR A 5 -10.44 -6.58 -14.21
CA TYR A 5 -10.06 -7.70 -13.35
C TYR A 5 -8.61 -7.61 -12.88
N TYR A 6 -8.37 -8.09 -11.67
CA TYR A 6 -7.04 -8.26 -11.09
C TYR A 6 -6.79 -9.72 -10.79
N ASN A 7 -5.53 -10.16 -10.90
CA ASN A 7 -5.14 -11.49 -10.48
C ASN A 7 -4.66 -11.51 -9.02
N ILE A 8 -4.44 -12.72 -8.47
CA ILE A 8 -4.03 -12.88 -7.06
C ILE A 8 -2.66 -12.28 -6.73
N ASN A 9 -1.75 -12.18 -7.70
CA ASN A 9 -0.44 -11.55 -7.48
C ASN A 9 -0.59 -10.03 -7.38
N GLU A 10 -1.48 -9.45 -8.20
CA GLU A 10 -1.78 -8.01 -8.14
C GLU A 10 -2.49 -7.66 -6.84
N LEU A 11 -3.45 -8.48 -6.40
CA LEU A 11 -4.08 -8.30 -5.10
C LEU A 11 -3.10 -8.47 -3.93
N ALA A 12 -2.07 -9.32 -4.08
CA ALA A 12 -1.01 -9.44 -3.08
C ALA A 12 -0.20 -8.15 -2.95
N VAL A 13 0.09 -7.47 -4.06
CA VAL A 13 0.73 -6.15 -4.07
C VAL A 13 -0.17 -5.10 -3.40
N ILE A 14 -1.45 -5.05 -3.78
CA ILE A 14 -2.41 -4.06 -3.26
C ILE A 14 -2.61 -4.22 -1.75
N SER A 15 -2.85 -5.44 -1.28
CA SER A 15 -3.20 -5.71 0.12
C SER A 15 -1.98 -5.89 1.05
N GLY A 16 -0.80 -6.15 0.49
CA GLY A 16 0.39 -6.53 1.26
C GLY A 16 0.35 -7.95 1.83
N PHE A 17 -0.69 -8.75 1.54
CA PHE A 17 -0.76 -10.15 1.91
C PHE A 17 -0.03 -11.04 0.92
N THR A 18 0.46 -12.19 1.40
CA THR A 18 0.99 -13.23 0.51
C THR A 18 -0.15 -13.88 -0.29
N THR A 19 0.16 -14.42 -1.47
CA THR A 19 -0.85 -15.19 -2.25
C THR A 19 -1.37 -16.41 -1.49
N ARG A 20 -0.59 -16.96 -0.54
CA ARG A 20 -1.05 -18.02 0.39
C ARG A 20 -2.14 -17.51 1.32
N SER A 21 -1.92 -16.35 1.96
CA SER A 21 -2.90 -15.70 2.82
C SER A 21 -4.18 -15.34 2.05
N LEU A 22 -4.05 -14.82 0.83
CA LEU A 22 -5.20 -14.51 -0.02
C LEU A 22 -6.04 -15.75 -0.35
N ARG A 23 -5.41 -16.90 -0.66
CA ARG A 23 -6.14 -18.16 -0.86
C ARG A 23 -6.89 -18.62 0.39
N ASN A 24 -6.33 -18.38 1.58
CA ASN A 24 -7.04 -18.65 2.83
C ASN A 24 -8.26 -17.74 2.99
N PHE A 25 -8.15 -16.44 2.69
CA PHE A 25 -9.29 -15.52 2.73
C PHE A 25 -10.40 -15.92 1.75
N ILE A 26 -10.05 -16.47 0.59
CA ILE A 26 -11.02 -17.06 -0.34
C ILE A 26 -11.73 -18.25 0.31
N SER A 27 -10.97 -19.19 0.90
CA SER A 27 -11.56 -20.38 1.56
C SER A 27 -12.47 -20.04 2.73
N MET A 28 -12.21 -18.92 3.42
CA MET A 28 -13.02 -18.40 4.53
C MET A 28 -14.21 -17.54 4.06
N GLY A 29 -14.35 -17.29 2.75
CA GLY A 29 -15.40 -16.44 2.20
C GLY A 29 -15.21 -14.94 2.44
N HIS A 30 -14.03 -14.51 2.89
CA HIS A 30 -13.70 -13.10 3.12
C HIS A 30 -13.27 -12.37 1.84
N LEU A 31 -12.73 -13.10 0.87
CA LEU A 31 -12.37 -12.62 -0.45
C LEU A 31 -13.21 -13.37 -1.50
N LYS A 32 -14.08 -12.64 -2.20
CA LYS A 32 -14.84 -13.18 -3.34
C LYS A 32 -14.03 -12.98 -4.61
N GLY A 33 -14.12 -13.94 -5.52
CA GLY A 33 -13.52 -13.89 -6.84
C GLY A 33 -13.90 -15.14 -7.62
N GLU A 34 -13.51 -15.19 -8.88
CA GLU A 34 -13.77 -16.32 -9.76
C GLU A 34 -12.47 -16.93 -10.25
N LYS A 35 -12.44 -18.26 -10.43
CA LYS A 35 -11.29 -18.96 -10.98
C LYS A 35 -11.56 -19.33 -12.44
N ILE A 36 -11.02 -18.53 -13.36
CA ILE A 36 -11.18 -18.69 -14.81
C ILE A 36 -9.85 -19.19 -15.39
N ASP A 37 -9.88 -20.30 -16.14
CA ASP A 37 -8.70 -20.96 -16.72
C ASP A 37 -7.55 -21.19 -15.72
N GLY A 38 -7.91 -21.55 -14.48
CA GLY A 38 -6.95 -21.82 -13.42
C GLY A 38 -6.42 -20.57 -12.70
N ILE A 39 -6.77 -19.36 -13.16
CA ILE A 39 -6.32 -18.08 -12.62
C ILE A 39 -7.46 -17.44 -11.82
N TRP A 40 -7.16 -16.98 -10.61
CA TRP A 40 -8.11 -16.17 -9.84
C TRP A 40 -8.22 -14.78 -10.44
N GLN A 41 -9.45 -14.35 -10.67
CA GLN A 41 -9.83 -13.02 -11.13
C GLN A 41 -10.72 -12.35 -10.08
N PHE A 42 -10.48 -11.07 -9.85
CA PHE A 42 -11.19 -10.24 -8.88
C PHE A 42 -11.61 -8.94 -9.55
N THR A 43 -12.87 -8.54 -9.39
CA THR A 43 -13.32 -7.22 -9.86
C THR A 43 -12.85 -6.11 -8.90
N PRO A 44 -12.78 -4.84 -9.36
CA PRO A 44 -12.52 -3.70 -8.46
C PRO A 44 -13.44 -3.67 -7.24
N GLU A 45 -14.73 -3.99 -7.41
CA GLU A 45 -15.73 -4.00 -6.33
C GLU A 45 -15.45 -5.10 -5.31
N GLU A 46 -15.06 -6.29 -5.76
CA GLU A 46 -14.68 -7.40 -4.89
C GLU A 46 -13.43 -7.08 -4.07
N ILE A 47 -12.46 -6.42 -4.69
CA ILE A 47 -11.25 -5.94 -4.00
C ILE A 47 -11.62 -4.86 -2.99
N GLY A 48 -12.45 -3.88 -3.37
CA GLY A 48 -12.92 -2.84 -2.47
C GLY A 48 -13.66 -3.40 -1.25
N ALA A 49 -14.53 -4.40 -1.47
CA ALA A 49 -15.23 -5.10 -0.40
C ALA A 49 -14.27 -5.89 0.51
N PHE A 50 -13.24 -6.52 -0.07
CA PHE A 50 -12.21 -7.23 0.70
C PHE A 50 -11.37 -6.27 1.56
N LEU A 51 -10.91 -5.15 0.99
CA LEU A 51 -10.06 -4.18 1.68
C LEU A 51 -10.81 -3.44 2.80
N SER A 52 -12.13 -3.31 2.69
CA SER A 52 -12.99 -2.70 3.72
C SER A 52 -13.55 -3.71 4.73
N ASN A 53 -13.29 -5.01 4.56
CA ASN A 53 -13.79 -6.05 5.45
C ASN A 53 -13.20 -5.90 6.87
N PRO A 54 -14.03 -5.79 7.93
CA PRO A 54 -13.57 -5.62 9.31
C PRO A 54 -12.62 -6.73 9.80
N ASN A 55 -12.72 -7.95 9.26
CA ASN A 55 -11.85 -9.07 9.61
C ASN A 55 -10.50 -9.04 8.88
N VAL A 56 -10.35 -8.19 7.87
CA VAL A 56 -9.15 -8.09 7.01
C VAL A 56 -8.37 -6.81 7.32
N VAL A 57 -9.07 -5.69 7.56
CA VAL A 57 -8.49 -4.38 7.86
C VAL A 57 -7.39 -4.43 8.93
N PRO A 58 -7.53 -5.14 10.08
CA PRO A 58 -6.47 -5.22 11.08
C PRO A 58 -5.18 -5.83 10.53
N GLY A 59 -5.29 -6.84 9.66
CA GLY A 59 -4.14 -7.46 9.01
C GLY A 59 -3.44 -6.54 8.03
N ILE A 60 -4.19 -5.74 7.27
CA ILE A 60 -3.63 -4.72 6.35
C ILE A 60 -2.88 -3.65 7.14
N LYS A 61 -3.49 -3.11 8.21
CA LYS A 61 -2.87 -2.13 9.11
C LYS A 61 -1.59 -2.66 9.76
N SER A 62 -1.62 -3.92 10.19
CA SER A 62 -0.42 -4.58 10.74
C SER A 62 0.73 -4.61 9.73
N LYS A 63 0.43 -4.79 8.43
CA LYS A 63 1.43 -4.74 7.36
C LYS A 63 1.94 -3.34 7.06
N ALA A 64 1.14 -2.31 7.26
CA ALA A 64 1.62 -0.93 7.16
C ALA A 64 2.62 -0.62 8.29
N ASN A 65 2.26 -0.95 9.53
CA ASN A 65 3.13 -0.76 10.70
C ASN A 65 4.42 -1.59 10.63
N ALA A 66 4.40 -2.74 9.95
CA ALA A 66 5.58 -3.58 9.75
C ALA A 66 6.74 -2.80 9.12
N VAL A 67 6.48 -1.82 8.24
CA VAL A 67 7.55 -0.98 7.64
C VAL A 67 8.36 -0.26 8.73
N VAL A 68 7.68 0.29 9.74
CA VAL A 68 8.32 1.00 10.85
C VAL A 68 9.08 0.03 11.74
N TYR A 69 8.50 -1.13 12.05
CA TYR A 69 9.15 -2.16 12.86
C TYR A 69 10.39 -2.75 12.17
N ASP A 70 10.29 -3.06 10.87
CA ASP A 70 11.39 -3.57 10.06
C ASP A 70 12.53 -2.55 9.99
N PHE A 71 12.21 -1.25 9.83
CA PHE A 71 13.21 -0.19 9.86
C PHE A 71 13.94 -0.09 11.21
N MET A 72 13.23 -0.26 12.33
CA MET A 72 13.82 -0.23 13.68
C MET A 72 14.62 -1.50 14.00
N ALA A 73 14.17 -2.65 13.49
CA ALA A 73 14.82 -3.94 13.71
C ALA A 73 16.14 -4.07 12.93
N ASP A 74 16.25 -3.40 11.78
CA ASP A 74 17.50 -3.32 11.02
C ASP A 74 18.50 -2.34 11.67
N THR A 75 19.40 -2.89 12.47
CA THR A 75 20.49 -2.17 13.13
C THR A 75 21.79 -2.12 12.29
N GLU A 76 21.83 -2.80 11.14
CA GLU A 76 23.03 -2.94 10.29
C GLU A 76 22.84 -2.26 8.93
N LYS A 77 22.30 -1.05 8.98
CA LYS A 77 22.04 -0.20 7.80
C LYS A 77 23.35 0.03 7.03
N LYS A 78 23.37 -0.36 5.75
CA LYS A 78 24.55 -0.20 4.86
C LYS A 78 24.72 1.21 4.31
N THR A 79 23.65 2.01 4.34
CA THR A 79 23.57 3.39 3.84
C THR A 79 22.69 4.22 4.76
N ASN A 80 22.73 5.55 4.63
CA ASN A 80 21.78 6.42 5.30
C ASN A 80 20.36 6.11 4.81
N ARG A 81 19.42 5.98 5.75
CA ARG A 81 18.02 5.67 5.45
C ARG A 81 17.09 6.46 6.34
N ILE A 82 15.92 6.77 5.81
CA ILE A 82 14.82 7.43 6.53
C ILE A 82 13.63 6.48 6.59
N CYS A 83 12.86 6.56 7.68
CA CYS A 83 11.50 6.09 7.76
C CYS A 83 10.65 7.23 8.32
N SER A 84 9.71 7.72 7.51
CA SER A 84 8.85 8.85 7.86
C SER A 84 7.39 8.42 7.90
N ILE A 85 6.67 8.95 8.88
CA ILE A 85 5.21 8.83 8.99
C ILE A 85 4.66 10.25 8.86
N LEU A 86 3.79 10.46 7.87
CA LEU A 86 3.17 11.74 7.59
C LEU A 86 1.65 11.58 7.66
N ASP A 87 1.01 12.32 8.54
CA ASP A 87 -0.44 12.41 8.63
C ASP A 87 -0.91 13.72 8.03
N PHE A 88 -1.90 13.64 7.15
CA PHE A 88 -2.51 14.78 6.47
C PHE A 88 -4.01 14.80 6.72
N VAL A 89 -4.55 16.00 6.93
CA VAL A 89 -6.00 16.23 6.93
C VAL A 89 -6.36 16.88 5.60
N MET A 90 -7.04 16.13 4.73
CA MET A 90 -7.29 16.53 3.34
C MET A 90 -8.60 15.94 2.81
N GLU A 91 -9.12 16.52 1.74
CA GLU A 91 -10.29 16.00 1.03
C GLU A 91 -9.93 14.81 0.12
N ASP A 92 -10.96 14.15 -0.41
CA ASP A 92 -10.82 12.88 -1.14
C ASP A 92 -10.03 13.01 -2.45
N ASP A 93 -10.18 14.13 -3.14
CA ASP A 93 -9.47 14.49 -4.36
C ASP A 93 -7.99 14.77 -4.09
N GLU A 94 -7.68 15.60 -3.09
CA GLU A 94 -6.31 15.87 -2.65
C GLU A 94 -5.59 14.59 -2.19
N ALA A 95 -6.30 13.72 -1.47
CA ALA A 95 -5.77 12.42 -1.06
C ALA A 95 -5.47 11.50 -2.25
N GLY A 96 -6.25 11.62 -3.33
CA GLY A 96 -5.99 10.95 -4.61
C GLY A 96 -4.71 11.47 -5.26
N GLU A 97 -4.53 12.79 -5.33
CA GLU A 97 -3.32 13.41 -5.87
C GLU A 97 -2.05 13.03 -5.09
N LEU A 98 -2.14 13.02 -3.76
CA LEU A 98 -1.05 12.59 -2.88
C LEU A 98 -0.65 11.15 -3.19
N SER A 99 -1.64 10.25 -3.26
CA SER A 99 -1.42 8.84 -3.55
C SER A 99 -0.74 8.64 -4.90
N GLU A 100 -1.24 9.31 -5.95
CA GLU A 100 -0.68 9.23 -7.30
C GLU A 100 0.76 9.76 -7.35
N TYR A 101 1.02 10.91 -6.73
CA TYR A 101 2.35 11.51 -6.66
C TYR A 101 3.37 10.53 -6.03
N PHE A 102 3.07 10.02 -4.84
CA PHE A 102 3.99 9.12 -4.16
C PHE A 102 4.13 7.78 -4.88
N CYS A 103 3.04 7.21 -5.44
CA CYS A 103 3.12 6.00 -6.25
C CYS A 103 4.05 6.18 -7.47
N ASN A 104 3.96 7.33 -8.15
CA ASN A 104 4.84 7.64 -9.27
C ASN A 104 6.30 7.81 -8.82
N ALA A 105 6.55 8.43 -7.66
CA ALA A 105 7.88 8.56 -7.10
C ALA A 105 8.53 7.18 -6.84
N MET A 106 7.76 6.20 -6.36
CA MET A 106 8.25 4.84 -6.08
C MET A 106 8.78 4.10 -7.31
N ASN A 107 8.33 4.44 -8.51
CA ASN A 107 8.86 3.84 -9.75
C ASN A 107 10.35 4.13 -9.95
N ASN A 108 10.90 5.16 -9.28
CA ASN A 108 12.29 5.55 -9.38
C ASN A 108 13.18 4.94 -8.28
N CYS A 109 12.62 4.17 -7.33
CA CYS A 109 13.40 3.56 -6.25
C CYS A 109 12.82 2.21 -5.80
N ALA A 110 13.43 1.12 -6.27
CA ALA A 110 13.04 -0.24 -5.88
C ALA A 110 13.43 -0.61 -4.43
N ASP A 111 14.37 0.12 -3.82
CA ASP A 111 14.80 -0.07 -2.43
C ASP A 111 13.99 0.78 -1.43
N ALA A 112 12.92 1.42 -1.90
CA ALA A 112 12.00 2.15 -1.04
C ALA A 112 10.69 1.38 -0.88
N VAL A 113 10.05 1.57 0.27
CA VAL A 113 8.73 1.02 0.60
C VAL A 113 7.80 2.17 0.95
N LEU A 114 6.61 2.14 0.37
CA LEU A 114 5.53 3.09 0.64
C LEU A 114 4.29 2.34 1.13
N LYS A 115 3.62 2.90 2.13
CA LYS A 115 2.30 2.50 2.57
C LYS A 115 1.40 3.73 2.66
N TYR A 116 0.20 3.57 2.12
CA TYR A 116 -0.85 4.57 2.13
C TYR A 116 -2.00 4.03 2.95
N GLU A 117 -2.51 4.82 3.88
CA GLU A 117 -3.74 4.53 4.62
C GLU A 117 -4.66 5.74 4.60
N LYS A 118 -5.96 5.52 4.44
CA LYS A 118 -6.96 6.59 4.51
C LYS A 118 -8.08 6.23 5.48
N HIS A 119 -8.41 7.16 6.36
CA HIS A 119 -9.46 7.05 7.36
C HIS A 119 -10.28 8.34 7.42
N GLY A 120 -11.33 8.42 6.61
CA GLY A 120 -12.07 9.65 6.41
C GLY A 120 -11.14 10.73 5.83
N LYS A 121 -11.07 11.88 6.48
CA LYS A 121 -10.19 12.99 6.09
C LYS A 121 -8.72 12.81 6.49
N ASN A 122 -8.41 11.80 7.30
CA ASN A 122 -7.03 11.53 7.71
C ASN A 122 -6.37 10.58 6.72
N THR A 123 -5.33 11.07 6.03
CA THR A 123 -4.52 10.31 5.10
C THR A 123 -3.12 10.17 5.67
N ARG A 124 -2.65 8.93 5.80
CA ARG A 124 -1.32 8.59 6.29
C ARG A 124 -0.44 8.04 5.18
N ILE A 125 0.77 8.57 5.10
CA ILE A 125 1.87 7.99 4.34
C ILE A 125 2.92 7.46 5.31
N ILE A 126 3.35 6.21 5.10
CA ILE A 126 4.58 5.67 5.69
C ILE A 126 5.53 5.40 4.54
N ILE A 127 6.66 6.09 4.51
CA ILE A 127 7.71 5.90 3.49
C ILE A 127 9.02 5.56 4.17
N SER A 128 9.69 4.52 3.68
CA SER A 128 11.03 4.16 4.14
C SER A 128 11.95 3.80 2.98
N GLY A 129 13.21 4.23 3.03
CA GLY A 129 14.15 4.03 1.93
C GLY A 129 15.46 4.79 2.13
N PRO A 130 16.30 4.89 1.08
CA PRO A 130 17.49 5.74 1.07
C PRO A 130 17.16 7.20 1.44
N GLU A 131 18.03 7.82 2.22
CA GLU A 131 17.86 9.19 2.74
C GLU A 131 17.49 10.20 1.65
N ASP A 132 18.31 10.29 0.59
CA ASP A 132 18.11 11.25 -0.51
C ASP A 132 16.74 11.06 -1.19
N PHE A 133 16.37 9.82 -1.50
CA PHE A 133 15.11 9.51 -2.16
C PHE A 133 13.89 9.91 -1.31
N VAL A 134 13.92 9.60 -0.01
CA VAL A 134 12.80 9.95 0.89
C VAL A 134 12.70 11.45 1.04
N MET A 135 13.82 12.16 1.24
CA MET A 135 13.82 13.62 1.33
C MET A 135 13.33 14.28 0.05
N ASP A 136 13.81 13.85 -1.12
CA ASP A 136 13.40 14.40 -2.41
C ASP A 136 11.91 14.18 -2.69
N SER A 137 11.39 13.00 -2.35
CA SER A 137 9.97 12.69 -2.49
C SER A 137 9.10 13.58 -1.61
N ILE A 138 9.46 13.75 -0.34
CA ILE A 138 8.69 14.60 0.59
C ILE A 138 8.80 16.08 0.18
N ASN A 139 10.01 16.56 -0.12
CA ASN A 139 10.23 17.94 -0.54
C ASN A 139 9.55 18.26 -1.87
N GLY A 140 9.52 17.30 -2.80
CA GLY A 140 8.87 17.45 -4.09
C GLY A 140 7.35 17.60 -3.96
N TRP A 141 6.72 16.92 -3.01
CA TRP A 141 5.30 17.11 -2.71
C TRP A 141 5.00 18.53 -2.23
N TYR A 142 5.74 19.02 -1.22
CA TYR A 142 5.51 20.35 -0.65
C TYR A 142 5.88 21.52 -1.57
N LYS A 143 6.72 21.29 -2.59
CA LYS A 143 7.07 22.31 -3.60
C LYS A 143 6.10 22.38 -4.78
N LYS A 144 5.05 21.53 -4.80
CA LYS A 144 4.01 21.54 -5.83
C LYS A 144 3.01 22.70 -5.62
N GLU A 145 3.04 23.36 -4.46
CA GLU A 145 2.37 24.65 -4.17
C GLU A 145 3.06 25.83 -4.85
#